data_AF-A0A2N2DV10-F1
#
_entry.id   AF-A0A2N2DV10-F1
#
_cell.length_a   1.000
_cell.length_b   1.000
_cell.length_c   1.000
_cell.angle_alpha   90.00
_cell.angle_beta   90.00
_cell.angle_gamma   90.00
#
_symmetry.space_group_name_H-M   'P 1'
#
loop_
_entity.id
_entity.type
_entity.pdbx_description
1 polymer ?
#
loop_
_entity_poly.entity_id
_entity_poly.type
_entity_poly.pdbx_seq_one_letter_code
_entity_poly.pdbx_strand_id
1 'polypeptide(L)'
;MKKLILIVLVMMLSLSMLAGCGDSSAPEKPAATPEPTTTTDSSDSAAVDLKLIKELEQKNIELVEVYNEVAELAVENGWDEDELTLKELGAADVVITTFNSIIEDPSSAEGADIPELLSATDELIKELDTNIRVRVSASFASK
;
A
#
# COMPACT_ATOMS: atom_id res chain seq x y z
N MET A 1 -9.76 -0.05 20.01
CA MET A 1 -10.67 0.48 18.97
C MET A 1 -9.99 1.49 18.05
N LYS A 2 -9.37 2.57 18.54
CA LYS A 2 -8.65 3.53 17.68
C LYS A 2 -7.53 2.91 16.81
N LYS A 3 -6.78 1.94 17.36
CA LYS A 3 -5.67 1.24 16.67
C LYS A 3 -6.14 0.37 15.49
N LEU A 4 -7.17 -0.43 15.72
CA LEU A 4 -7.82 -1.21 14.65
C LEU A 4 -8.46 -0.30 13.60
N ILE A 5 -8.96 0.88 13.98
CA ILE A 5 -9.50 1.86 13.02
C ILE A 5 -8.38 2.39 12.11
N LEU A 6 -7.18 2.68 12.64
CA LEU A 6 -6.03 3.10 11.85
C LEU A 6 -5.63 2.04 10.82
N ILE A 7 -5.48 0.78 11.25
CA ILE A 7 -5.10 -0.34 10.38
C ILE A 7 -6.14 -0.56 9.28
N VAL A 8 -7.43 -0.47 9.62
CA VAL A 8 -8.52 -0.60 8.63
C VAL A 8 -8.55 0.58 7.67
N LEU A 9 -8.26 1.81 8.14
CA LEU A 9 -8.19 3.00 7.28
C LEU A 9 -7.06 2.85 6.25
N VAL A 10 -5.86 2.49 6.71
CA VAL A 10 -4.68 2.27 5.87
C VAL A 10 -4.96 1.17 4.84
N MET A 11 -5.53 0.04 5.26
CA MET A 11 -5.93 -1.03 4.34
C MET A 11 -6.91 -0.53 3.27
N MET A 12 -7.93 0.27 3.63
CA MET A 12 -8.90 0.78 2.64
C MET A 12 -8.26 1.73 1.62
N LEU A 13 -7.30 2.54 2.05
CA LEU A 13 -6.53 3.41 1.16
C LEU A 13 -5.68 2.58 0.17
N SER A 14 -5.00 1.55 0.65
CA SER A 14 -4.18 0.65 -0.18
C SER A 14 -5.00 -0.24 -1.13
N LEU A 15 -6.13 -0.80 -0.66
CA LEU A 15 -6.98 -1.68 -1.47
C LEU A 15 -7.63 -0.96 -2.66
N SER A 16 -7.86 0.35 -2.55
CA SER A 16 -8.46 1.15 -3.62
C SER A 16 -7.62 1.21 -4.89
N MET A 17 -6.31 0.93 -4.79
CA MET A 17 -5.37 0.97 -5.92
C MET A 17 -5.20 -0.39 -6.62
N LEU A 18 -5.63 -1.49 -6.01
CA LEU A 18 -5.46 -2.83 -6.56
C LEU A 18 -6.52 -3.21 -7.61
N ALA A 19 -7.53 -2.37 -7.83
CA ALA A 19 -8.68 -2.67 -8.70
C ALA A 19 -8.47 -2.30 -10.20
N GLY A 20 -7.25 -1.94 -10.61
CA GLY A 20 -6.97 -1.40 -11.95
C GLY A 20 -6.50 -2.38 -13.04
N CYS A 21 -6.46 -3.69 -12.79
CA CYS A 21 -5.97 -4.67 -13.78
C CYS A 21 -7.13 -5.57 -14.26
N GLY A 22 -7.80 -5.18 -15.34
CA GLY A 22 -8.99 -5.90 -15.82
C GLY A 22 -9.40 -5.61 -17.27
N ASP A 23 -8.85 -6.43 -18.17
CA ASP A 23 -9.38 -6.86 -19.48
C ASP A 23 -9.23 -5.96 -20.73
N SER A 24 -8.22 -6.32 -21.52
CA SER A 24 -8.17 -6.08 -22.96
C SER A 24 -9.25 -6.89 -23.69
N SER A 25 -10.11 -6.21 -24.45
CA SER A 25 -10.91 -6.86 -25.50
C SER A 25 -11.13 -5.91 -26.69
N ALA A 26 -10.41 -6.19 -27.78
CA ALA A 26 -10.78 -5.80 -29.14
C ALA A 26 -10.92 -7.09 -29.96
N PRO A 27 -11.83 -7.18 -30.96
CA PRO A 27 -11.44 -6.77 -32.32
C PRO A 27 -12.55 -6.16 -33.23
N GLU A 28 -12.11 -5.24 -34.12
CA GLU A 28 -12.41 -5.01 -35.57
C GLU A 28 -13.89 -5.13 -36.12
N LYS A 29 -14.51 -4.29 -37.00
CA LYS A 29 -14.14 -3.42 -38.15
C LYS A 29 -15.46 -2.77 -38.79
N PRO A 30 -15.48 -2.05 -39.96
CA PRO A 30 -15.30 -0.59 -40.23
C PRO A 30 -16.49 0.16 -40.93
N ALA A 31 -16.41 1.51 -41.00
CA ALA A 31 -16.86 2.46 -42.07
C ALA A 31 -17.53 3.72 -41.46
N ALA A 32 -17.39 4.97 -41.91
CA ALA A 32 -16.52 5.70 -42.83
C ALA A 32 -16.80 7.21 -42.64
N THR A 33 -15.79 8.05 -42.94
CA THR A 33 -15.86 9.50 -43.29
C THR A 33 -15.51 10.52 -42.18
N PRO A 34 -14.65 11.52 -42.47
CA PRO A 34 -13.89 12.27 -41.46
C PRO A 34 -14.45 13.69 -41.22
N GLU A 35 -14.46 14.14 -39.97
CA GLU A 35 -14.48 15.56 -39.64
C GLU A 35 -13.25 15.86 -38.75
N PRO A 36 -12.44 16.88 -39.08
CA PRO A 36 -11.35 17.34 -38.24
C PRO A 36 -11.91 18.27 -37.16
N THR A 37 -11.09 18.53 -36.12
CA THR A 37 -11.36 19.41 -34.95
C THR A 37 -12.19 18.68 -33.88
N THR A 38 -11.66 18.31 -32.73
CA THR A 38 -10.68 18.98 -31.86
C THR A 38 -9.70 17.96 -31.31
N THR A 39 -8.42 18.32 -31.30
CA THR A 39 -7.41 17.70 -30.42
C THR A 39 -7.92 17.79 -28.99
N THR A 40 -8.56 16.74 -28.50
CA THR A 40 -8.59 16.46 -27.07
C THR A 40 -7.20 15.95 -26.75
N ASP A 41 -6.30 16.87 -26.42
CA ASP A 41 -5.05 16.55 -25.75
C ASP A 41 -5.40 16.17 -24.30
N SER A 42 -6.07 15.03 -24.15
CA SER A 42 -6.18 14.31 -22.88
C SER A 42 -4.87 13.59 -22.69
N SER A 43 -3.86 14.35 -22.29
CA SER A 43 -2.61 13.77 -21.82
C SER A 43 -2.01 14.62 -20.70
N ASP A 44 -2.88 15.15 -19.83
CA ASP A 44 -2.49 15.47 -18.46
C ASP A 44 -2.63 14.19 -17.63
N SER A 45 -1.91 13.14 -18.07
CA SER A 45 -1.62 11.98 -17.23
C SER A 45 -0.92 12.55 -16.02
N ALA A 46 -1.59 12.52 -14.87
CA ALA A 46 -1.09 13.00 -13.59
C ALA A 46 0.30 12.39 -13.33
N ALA A 47 1.35 13.09 -13.75
CA ALA A 47 2.71 12.67 -13.46
C ALA A 47 2.86 12.81 -11.96
N VAL A 48 2.88 11.67 -11.24
CA VAL A 48 3.18 11.67 -9.82
C VAL A 48 4.51 12.37 -9.64
N ASP A 49 4.54 13.39 -8.78
CA ASP A 49 5.71 14.20 -8.54
C ASP A 49 6.88 13.29 -8.15
N LEU A 50 7.99 13.36 -8.88
CA LEU A 50 9.21 12.59 -8.61
C LEU A 50 9.69 12.76 -7.16
N LYS A 51 9.39 13.90 -6.53
CA LYS A 51 9.66 14.13 -5.11
C LYS A 51 8.83 13.20 -4.21
N LEU A 52 7.55 13.04 -4.50
CA LEU A 52 6.65 12.15 -3.74
C LEU A 52 7.05 10.69 -3.91
N ILE A 53 7.46 10.28 -5.11
CA ILE A 53 7.96 8.92 -5.35
C ILE A 53 9.19 8.62 -4.48
N LYS A 54 10.13 9.55 -4.35
CA LYS A 54 11.30 9.36 -3.48
C LYS A 54 10.93 9.32 -2.00
N GLU A 55 9.95 10.13 -1.59
CA GLU A 55 9.45 10.12 -0.21
C GLU A 55 8.77 8.78 0.12
N LEU A 56 7.99 8.26 -0.83
CA LEU A 56 7.34 6.96 -0.73
C LEU A 56 8.37 5.82 -0.72
N GLU A 57 9.40 5.85 -1.57
CA GLU A 57 10.51 4.89 -1.54
C GLU A 57 11.20 4.87 -0.17
N GLN A 58 11.54 6.05 0.38
CA GLN A 58 12.15 6.17 1.69
C GLN A 58 11.24 5.63 2.81
N LYS A 59 9.94 5.98 2.79
CA LYS A 59 8.98 5.44 3.74
C LYS A 59 8.80 3.92 3.61
N ASN A 60 8.83 3.39 2.39
CA ASN A 60 8.72 1.95 2.15
C ASN A 60 9.89 1.20 2.78
N ILE A 61 11.11 1.71 2.63
CA ILE A 61 12.32 1.12 3.23
C ILE A 61 12.16 1.04 4.75
N GLU A 62 11.74 2.13 5.39
CA GLU A 62 11.51 2.17 6.84
C GLU A 62 10.40 1.20 7.29
N LEU A 63 9.29 1.14 6.54
CA LEU A 63 8.20 0.21 6.84
C LEU A 63 8.63 -1.24 6.71
N VAL A 64 9.37 -1.59 5.65
CA VAL A 64 9.89 -2.96 5.43
C VAL A 64 10.86 -3.37 6.53
N GLU A 65 11.74 -2.47 6.97
CA GLU A 65 12.67 -2.73 8.07
C GLU A 65 11.93 -3.08 9.36
N VAL A 66 11.00 -2.22 9.79
CA VAL A 66 10.21 -2.46 11.01
C VAL A 66 9.30 -3.69 10.86
N TYR A 67 8.68 -3.89 9.71
CA TYR A 67 7.85 -5.07 9.44
C TYR A 67 8.66 -6.36 9.62
N ASN A 68 9.84 -6.45 9.02
CA ASN A 68 10.68 -7.64 9.08
C ASN A 68 11.12 -7.94 10.52
N GLU A 69 11.55 -6.93 11.26
CA GLU A 69 11.95 -7.09 12.68
C GLU A 69 10.79 -7.58 13.55
N VAL A 70 9.57 -7.05 13.34
CA VAL A 70 8.39 -7.47 14.09
C VAL A 70 7.94 -8.88 13.68
N ALA A 71 7.99 -9.21 12.38
CA ALA A 71 7.66 -10.55 11.89
C ALA A 71 8.63 -11.60 12.41
N GLU A 72 9.94 -11.31 12.45
CA GLU A 72 10.95 -12.20 13.02
C GLU A 72 10.69 -12.44 14.51
N LEU A 73 10.44 -11.37 15.29
CA LEU A 73 10.09 -11.50 16.71
C LEU A 73 8.80 -12.31 16.92
N ALA A 74 7.80 -12.13 16.04
CA ALA A 74 6.56 -12.88 16.12
C ALA A 74 6.81 -14.38 15.92
N VAL A 75 7.60 -14.77 14.93
CA VAL A 75 7.99 -16.18 14.71
C VAL A 75 8.82 -16.71 15.88
N GLU A 76 9.84 -15.97 16.33
CA GLU A 76 10.73 -16.41 17.41
C GLU A 76 9.97 -16.68 18.71
N ASN A 77 8.95 -15.87 18.99
CA ASN A 77 8.18 -15.93 20.24
C ASN A 77 6.85 -16.68 20.13
N GLY A 78 6.51 -17.24 18.96
CA GLY A 78 5.32 -18.08 18.73
C GLY A 78 4.01 -17.31 18.55
N TRP A 79 4.06 -16.09 18.02
CA TRP A 79 2.91 -15.26 17.66
C TRP A 79 2.52 -15.34 16.18
N ASP A 80 3.24 -16.12 15.37
CA ASP A 80 3.05 -16.22 13.93
C ASP A 80 1.73 -16.88 13.51
N GLU A 81 1.04 -17.56 14.43
CA GLU A 81 -0.31 -18.08 14.22
C GLU A 81 -1.41 -17.26 14.94
N ASP A 82 -1.05 -16.23 15.71
CA ASP A 82 -2.02 -15.39 16.42
C ASP A 82 -2.81 -14.53 15.42
N GLU A 83 -4.14 -14.67 15.41
CA GLU A 83 -5.02 -14.01 14.44
C GLU A 83 -4.85 -12.48 14.41
N LEU A 84 -4.64 -11.86 15.56
CA LEU A 84 -4.44 -10.42 15.64
C LEU A 84 -3.10 -10.03 15.03
N THR A 85 -2.03 -10.75 15.37
CA THR A 85 -0.68 -10.50 14.86
C THR A 85 -0.62 -10.70 13.34
N LEU A 86 -1.21 -11.77 12.83
CA LEU A 86 -1.35 -12.01 11.39
C LEU A 86 -2.11 -10.89 10.68
N LYS A 87 -3.22 -10.42 11.26
CA LYS A 87 -4.00 -9.33 10.67
C LYS A 87 -3.21 -8.02 10.63
N GLU A 88 -2.49 -7.70 11.69
CA GLU A 88 -1.74 -6.46 11.81
C GLU A 88 -0.51 -6.46 10.89
N LEU A 89 0.22 -7.58 10.81
CA LEU A 89 1.33 -7.75 9.86
C LEU A 89 0.82 -7.78 8.41
N GLY A 90 -0.29 -8.46 8.13
CA GLY A 90 -0.88 -8.48 6.79
C GLY A 90 -1.33 -7.09 6.31
N ALA A 91 -1.72 -6.18 7.21
CA ALA A 91 -2.00 -4.80 6.84
C ALA A 91 -0.75 -4.05 6.37
N ALA A 92 0.37 -4.26 7.06
CA ALA A 92 1.64 -3.68 6.67
C ALA A 92 2.15 -4.23 5.33
N ASP A 93 2.02 -5.54 5.11
CA ASP A 93 2.36 -6.18 3.85
C ASP A 93 1.58 -5.62 2.65
N VAL A 94 0.28 -5.35 2.85
CA VAL A 94 -0.56 -4.68 1.83
C VAL A 94 -0.04 -3.28 1.49
N VAL A 95 0.38 -2.50 2.48
CA VAL A 95 0.95 -1.16 2.25
C VAL A 95 2.28 -1.27 1.51
N ILE A 96 3.16 -2.17 1.94
CA ILE A 96 4.46 -2.43 1.30
C ILE A 96 4.24 -2.79 -0.19
N THR A 97 3.29 -3.69 -0.46
CA THR A 97 2.95 -4.10 -1.83
C THR A 97 2.40 -2.94 -2.66
N THR A 98 1.57 -2.09 -2.05
CA THR A 98 1.04 -0.88 -2.70
C THR A 98 2.19 0.09 -3.03
N PHE A 99 3.10 0.32 -2.08
CA PHE A 99 4.23 1.21 -2.27
C PHE A 99 5.15 0.72 -3.38
N ASN A 100 5.49 -0.58 -3.38
CA ASN A 100 6.27 -1.20 -4.45
C ASN A 100 5.61 -1.01 -5.82
N SER A 101 4.29 -1.19 -5.91
CA SER A 101 3.55 -0.99 -7.17
C SER A 101 3.65 0.45 -7.68
N ILE A 102 3.56 1.44 -6.79
CA ILE A 102 3.67 2.87 -7.13
C ILE A 102 5.11 3.26 -7.48
N ILE A 103 6.11 2.68 -6.82
CA ILE A 103 7.53 2.94 -7.12
C ILE A 103 7.90 2.37 -8.49
N GLU A 104 7.47 1.14 -8.77
CA GLU A 104 7.75 0.46 -10.05
C GLU A 104 7.00 1.11 -11.21
N ASP A 105 5.73 1.47 -10.98
CA ASP A 105 4.87 2.16 -11.95
C ASP A 105 4.11 3.30 -11.27
N PRO A 106 4.63 4.54 -11.32
CA PRO A 106 3.96 5.71 -10.76
C PRO A 106 2.56 5.96 -11.31
N SER A 107 2.22 5.44 -12.50
CA SER A 107 0.85 5.59 -13.03
C SER A 107 -0.18 4.76 -12.25
N SER A 108 0.24 3.72 -11.52
CA SER A 108 -0.63 2.94 -10.64
C SER A 108 -1.20 3.72 -9.45
N ALA A 109 -0.61 4.88 -9.14
CA ALA A 109 -1.12 5.83 -8.15
C ALA A 109 -2.21 6.76 -8.69
N GLU A 110 -2.76 6.54 -9.89
CA GLU A 110 -3.84 7.37 -10.41
C GLU A 110 -5.04 7.40 -9.43
N GLY A 111 -5.43 8.61 -9.00
CA GLY A 111 -6.51 8.79 -8.02
C GLY A 111 -6.13 8.52 -6.56
N ALA A 112 -4.89 8.13 -6.29
CA ALA A 112 -4.36 7.95 -4.94
C ALA A 112 -4.10 9.30 -4.24
N ASP A 113 -4.47 9.40 -2.97
CA ASP A 113 -3.98 10.46 -2.09
C ASP A 113 -2.64 10.04 -1.48
N ILE A 114 -1.55 10.26 -2.23
CA ILE A 114 -0.19 9.89 -1.82
C ILE A 114 0.24 10.59 -0.51
N PRO A 115 -0.02 11.90 -0.29
CA PRO A 115 0.25 12.54 0.99
C PRO A 115 -0.49 11.89 2.18
N GLU A 116 -1.77 11.56 2.05
CA GLU A 116 -2.51 10.87 3.11
C GLU A 116 -1.94 9.47 3.35
N LEU A 117 -1.59 8.74 2.29
CA LEU A 117 -1.00 7.41 2.38
C LEU A 117 0.37 7.43 3.10
N LEU A 118 1.21 8.44 2.83
CA LEU A 118 2.47 8.66 3.55
C LEU A 118 2.21 8.94 5.04
N SER A 119 1.29 9.84 5.36
CA SER A 119 0.93 10.15 6.75
C SER A 119 0.36 8.95 7.49
N ALA A 120 -0.46 8.14 6.83
CA ALA A 120 -1.05 6.95 7.42
C ALA A 120 0.02 5.84 7.63
N THR A 121 1.03 5.82 6.77
CA THR A 121 2.18 4.91 6.90
C THR A 121 3.08 5.27 8.07
N ASP A 122 3.30 6.57 8.36
CA ASP A 122 4.05 6.98 9.56
C ASP A 122 3.39 6.47 10.86
N GLU A 123 2.05 6.55 10.96
CA GLU A 123 1.33 6.01 12.12
C GLU A 123 1.34 4.47 12.14
N LEU A 124 1.34 3.80 10.99
CA LEU A 124 1.49 2.35 10.91
C LEU A 124 2.88 1.90 11.38
N ILE A 125 3.95 2.54 10.91
CA ILE A 125 5.34 2.28 11.34
C ILE A 125 5.43 2.40 12.86
N LYS A 126 4.88 3.47 13.41
CA LYS A 126 4.85 3.70 14.86
C LYS A 126 4.05 2.64 15.61
N GLU A 127 2.91 2.20 15.08
CA GLU A 127 2.10 1.14 15.70
C GLU A 127 2.84 -0.20 15.69
N LEU A 128 3.51 -0.55 14.58
CA LEU A 128 4.38 -1.72 14.47
C LEU A 128 5.52 -1.65 15.49
N ASP A 129 6.27 -0.56 15.49
CA ASP A 129 7.48 -0.40 16.30
C ASP A 129 7.21 -0.34 17.81
N THR A 130 6.06 0.23 18.21
CA THR A 130 5.76 0.44 19.62
C THR A 130 4.84 -0.61 20.21
N ASN A 131 3.68 -0.87 19.60
CA ASN A 131 2.68 -1.74 20.21
C ASN A 131 2.90 -3.19 19.81
N ILE A 132 3.02 -3.44 18.50
CA ILE A 132 3.08 -4.80 17.98
C ILE A 132 4.43 -5.42 18.38
N ARG A 133 5.54 -4.72 18.13
CA ARG A 133 6.90 -5.14 18.56
C ARG A 133 6.93 -5.50 20.03
N VAL A 134 6.43 -4.64 20.92
CA VAL A 134 6.44 -4.88 22.37
C VAL A 134 5.61 -6.10 22.74
N ARG A 135 4.45 -6.30 22.10
CA ARG A 135 3.61 -7.49 22.34
C ARG A 135 4.32 -8.76 21.92
N VAL A 136 4.84 -8.79 20.68
CA VAL A 136 5.45 -10.01 20.11
C VAL A 136 6.84 -10.30 20.66
N SER A 137 7.48 -9.33 21.32
CA SER A 137 8.77 -9.55 22.02
C SER A 137 8.65 -10.43 23.27
N ALA A 138 7.43 -10.62 23.80
CA ALA A 138 7.19 -11.54 24.90
C ALA A 138 6.88 -12.93 24.33
N SER A 139 7.33 -14.00 24.98
CA SER A 139 6.94 -15.36 24.58
C SER A 139 5.42 -15.54 24.61
N PHE A 140 4.85 -16.15 23.57
CA PHE A 140 3.44 -16.49 23.51
C PHE A 140 3.12 -17.54 24.59
N ALA A 141 2.44 -17.10 25.64
CA ALA A 141 1.96 -18.01 26.68
C ALA A 141 0.83 -18.86 26.08
N SER A 142 1.15 -20.06 25.60
CA SER A 142 0.15 -21.04 25.18
C SER A 142 -0.86 -21.22 26.32
N LYS A 143 -2.13 -20.89 26.06
CA LYS A 143 -3.24 -21.20 26.97
C LYS A 143 -3.50 -22.70 27.02
#